data_AF-E3NKS5-F1
#
_entry.id   AF-E3NKS5-F1
#
_cell.length_a   1.000
_cell.length_b   1.000
_cell.length_c   1.000
_cell.angle_alpha   90.00
_cell.angle_beta   90.00
_cell.angle_gamma   90.00
#
_symmetry.space_group_name_H-M   'P 1'
#
loop_
_entity.id
_entity.type
_entity.pdbx_description
1 polymer ?
#
loop_
_entity_poly.entity_id
_entity_poly.type
_entity_poly.pdbx_seq_one_letter_code
_entity_poly.pdbx_strand_id
1 'polypeptide(L)'
;MILIILLLCFLVFLFHQYFWRRRGLPPGPTPIPVFGNLFQLSGSEAPGISIFQKWKDQYGPMFTFYMGPVPFIVLTDYRDIKETVIKDGETYADKYLSPEFNIYFRGGEYGIMDISGDRWREHRKFAVLQLRELGVGKPLMESKILIEAEEMIRKLKTAEVIGEEFFLQTEIDVAVGSVINQFLFGYRFDESKLHEFVKIKTLVNNFMEEVGKPLGVLAFTCHGIPPFIVKMMVSGIEEQKRELFGFLRAQIQDAKVRINYEEEHNDDFVEAYLRKKYQREQNNDFESYCDSQLENVCFDIWAAGFDTLANTLGFLFAYAINYPEMQVQKLIHQEIDEYLGHHRRLLTMSDKNALVYFNAFANEPFLNFVALHQELFQHIRFKDNGFSAMTTSLPMTQFTGVEKILISPLYNATDYSMVEDLVELRRKLIHLSEIRTSDKFLTGLAEQKSKRNYNFSKRSKNQMQSLNVFGDRQRLVFQETQRLANILPMNLPHALTKDVELKGYHLKKGTGVIHQIANVMTDETIFKDSYRFNPSRFIDEFGKLKKIEELCPFSMGKRQCLGEGLARMEIFLLAANLFNYFEVIHDRSLFA
;
A
#
# COMPACT_ATOMS: atom_id res chain seq x y z
N MET A 1 -13.85 14.87 -53.77
CA MET A 1 -12.55 15.49 -53.39
C MET A 1 -12.39 15.61 -51.88
N ILE A 2 -13.30 16.26 -51.14
CA ILE A 2 -13.20 16.41 -49.67
C ILE A 2 -13.09 15.05 -48.95
N LEU A 3 -13.93 14.07 -49.30
CA LEU A 3 -13.87 12.71 -48.73
C LEU A 3 -12.54 12.00 -48.98
N ILE A 4 -11.93 12.20 -50.16
CA ILE A 4 -10.64 11.60 -50.52
C ILE A 4 -9.52 12.26 -49.71
N ILE A 5 -9.58 13.59 -49.51
CA ILE A 5 -8.62 14.33 -48.69
C ILE A 5 -8.73 13.87 -47.22
N LEU A 6 -9.94 13.76 -46.67
CA LEU A 6 -10.16 13.26 -45.31
C LEU A 6 -9.64 11.82 -45.14
N LEU A 7 -9.90 10.95 -46.12
CA LEU A 7 -9.39 9.58 -46.12
C LEU A 7 -7.86 9.54 -46.18
N LEU A 8 -7.23 10.36 -47.03
CA LEU A 8 -5.77 10.44 -47.13
C LEU A 8 -5.16 10.95 -45.82
N CYS A 9 -5.72 12.01 -45.23
CA CYS A 9 -5.31 12.53 -43.92
C CYS A 9 -5.45 11.47 -42.83
N PHE A 10 -6.53 10.70 -42.84
CA PHE A 10 -6.74 9.60 -41.91
C PHE A 10 -5.72 8.48 -42.12
N LEU A 11 -5.42 8.08 -43.35
CA LEU A 11 -4.40 7.07 -43.64
C LEU A 11 -3.00 7.54 -43.26
N VAL A 12 -2.65 8.80 -43.50
CA VAL A 12 -1.39 9.41 -43.05
C VAL A 12 -1.32 9.44 -41.53
N PHE A 13 -2.42 9.79 -40.86
CA PHE A 13 -2.53 9.73 -39.41
C PHE A 13 -2.31 8.31 -38.88
N LEU A 14 -2.97 7.31 -39.45
CA LEU A 14 -2.78 5.90 -39.05
C LEU A 14 -1.35 5.43 -39.33
N PHE A 15 -0.78 5.77 -40.49
CA PHE A 15 0.62 5.46 -40.82
C PHE A 15 1.58 6.08 -39.79
N HIS A 16 1.33 7.35 -39.43
CA HIS A 16 2.11 8.03 -38.42
C HIS A 16 1.99 7.33 -37.05
N GLN A 17 0.77 7.06 -36.58
CA GLN A 17 0.52 6.42 -35.27
C GLN A 17 1.06 4.99 -35.19
N TYR A 18 0.86 4.18 -36.24
CA TYR A 18 1.19 2.75 -36.22
C TYR A 18 2.60 2.41 -36.68
N PHE A 19 3.23 3.24 -37.51
CA PHE A 19 4.55 2.93 -38.08
C PHE A 19 5.59 3.99 -37.73
N TRP A 20 5.34 5.27 -38.04
CA TRP A 20 6.36 6.30 -37.90
C TRP A 20 6.79 6.53 -36.45
N ARG A 21 5.83 6.66 -35.52
CA ARG A 21 6.10 6.93 -34.10
C ARG A 21 6.81 5.79 -33.37
N ARG A 22 6.70 4.56 -33.88
CA ARG A 22 7.27 3.36 -33.26
C ARG A 22 8.69 3.07 -33.75
N ARG A 23 9.18 3.83 -34.72
CA ARG A 23 10.45 3.56 -35.38
C ARG A 23 11.62 3.86 -34.45
N GLY A 24 12.52 2.89 -34.28
CA GLY A 24 13.66 3.02 -33.37
C GLY A 24 13.33 2.75 -31.90
N LEU A 25 12.11 2.30 -31.60
CA LEU A 25 11.74 1.80 -30.27
C LEU A 25 11.70 0.27 -30.26
N PRO A 26 11.88 -0.37 -29.09
CA PRO A 26 11.65 -1.79 -28.90
C PRO A 26 10.26 -2.25 -29.42
N PRO A 27 10.12 -3.53 -29.80
CA PRO A 27 8.84 -4.08 -30.23
C PRO A 27 7.80 -4.01 -29.10
N GLY A 28 6.52 -4.17 -29.41
CA GLY A 28 5.47 -4.15 -28.39
C GLY A 28 4.05 -4.18 -28.94
N PRO A 29 3.04 -4.17 -28.04
CA PRO A 29 1.64 -4.18 -28.43
C PRO A 29 1.28 -2.98 -29.31
N THR A 30 0.45 -3.22 -30.32
CA THR A 30 -0.01 -2.15 -31.21
C THR A 30 -0.95 -1.20 -30.46
N PRO A 31 -0.65 0.10 -30.37
CA PRO A 31 -1.46 1.05 -29.61
C PRO A 31 -2.75 1.42 -30.35
N ILE A 32 -3.83 1.64 -29.60
CA ILE A 32 -5.04 2.30 -30.10
C ILE A 32 -4.72 3.80 -30.27
N PRO A 33 -5.13 4.45 -31.38
CA PRO A 33 -4.87 5.87 -31.57
C PRO A 33 -5.36 6.71 -30.38
N VAL A 34 -4.56 7.70 -29.96
CA VAL A 34 -4.77 8.58 -28.79
C VAL A 34 -4.64 7.87 -27.44
N PHE A 35 -5.29 6.72 -27.24
CA PHE A 35 -5.35 6.04 -25.94
C PHE A 35 -4.20 5.05 -25.68
N GLY A 36 -3.40 4.74 -26.69
CA GLY A 36 -2.30 3.80 -26.53
C GLY A 36 -2.81 2.40 -26.20
N ASN A 37 -2.22 1.78 -25.19
CA ASN A 37 -2.57 0.44 -24.71
C ASN A 37 -3.40 0.50 -23.42
N LEU A 38 -3.98 1.65 -23.04
CA LEU A 38 -4.72 1.82 -21.78
C LEU A 38 -5.88 0.83 -21.63
N PHE A 39 -6.65 0.58 -22.68
CA PHE A 39 -7.75 -0.38 -22.64
C PHE A 39 -7.29 -1.85 -22.50
N GLN A 40 -6.08 -2.15 -22.96
CA GLN A 40 -5.49 -3.48 -22.78
C GLN A 40 -4.99 -3.67 -21.34
N LEU A 41 -4.60 -2.58 -20.67
CA LEU A 41 -4.28 -2.58 -19.24
C LEU A 41 -5.56 -2.71 -18.39
N SER A 42 -6.61 -1.91 -18.69
CA SER A 42 -7.85 -1.90 -17.89
C SER A 42 -8.70 -3.16 -18.03
N GLY A 43 -8.58 -3.89 -19.14
CA GLY A 43 -9.30 -5.14 -19.38
C GLY A 43 -8.59 -6.41 -18.90
N SER A 44 -7.47 -6.28 -18.18
CA SER A 44 -6.72 -7.42 -17.64
C SER A 44 -7.23 -7.81 -16.25
N GLU A 45 -7.13 -9.11 -15.90
CA GLU A 45 -7.42 -9.57 -14.54
C GLU A 45 -6.51 -8.81 -13.56
N ALA A 46 -7.11 -8.14 -12.57
CA ALA A 46 -6.37 -7.48 -11.49
C ALA A 46 -5.45 -8.52 -10.83
N PRO A 47 -4.12 -8.28 -10.74
CA PRO A 47 -3.46 -6.97 -10.67
C PRO A 47 -2.78 -6.48 -11.97
N GLY A 48 -3.22 -6.90 -13.16
CA GLY A 48 -2.59 -6.50 -14.43
C GLY A 48 -1.19 -7.10 -14.66
N ILE A 49 -0.72 -7.96 -13.75
CA ILE A 49 0.53 -8.71 -13.89
C ILE A 49 0.50 -9.60 -15.13
N SER A 50 -0.66 -10.22 -15.41
CA SER A 50 -0.84 -11.16 -16.51
C SER A 50 -0.65 -10.51 -17.88
N ILE A 51 -0.99 -9.23 -18.06
CA ILE A 51 -0.80 -8.55 -19.34
C ILE A 51 0.67 -8.22 -19.60
N PHE A 52 1.43 -7.80 -18.59
CA PHE A 52 2.87 -7.59 -18.72
C PHE A 52 3.62 -8.89 -18.99
N GLN A 53 3.20 -10.01 -18.37
CA GLN A 53 3.73 -11.33 -18.70
C GLN A 53 3.44 -11.73 -20.16
N LYS A 54 2.19 -11.58 -20.62
CA LYS A 54 1.82 -11.85 -22.03
C LYS A 54 2.66 -11.03 -23.00
N TRP A 55 2.93 -9.76 -22.71
CA TRP A 55 3.78 -8.91 -23.55
C TRP A 55 5.25 -9.31 -23.49
N LYS A 56 5.77 -9.72 -22.32
CA LYS A 56 7.11 -10.29 -22.18
C LYS A 56 7.26 -11.52 -23.08
N ASP A 57 6.31 -12.45 -23.02
CA ASP A 57 6.35 -13.70 -23.80
C ASP A 57 6.29 -13.45 -25.31
N GLN A 58 5.54 -12.43 -25.74
CA GLN A 58 5.35 -12.11 -27.16
C GLN A 58 6.48 -11.26 -27.76
N TYR A 59 7.00 -10.28 -27.02
CA TYR A 59 7.92 -9.25 -27.54
C TYR A 59 9.34 -9.36 -26.98
N GLY A 60 9.55 -10.24 -26.00
CA GLY A 60 10.81 -10.42 -25.31
C GLY A 60 10.93 -9.56 -24.05
N PRO A 61 12.08 -9.63 -23.36
CA PRO A 61 12.25 -9.05 -22.03
C PRO A 61 12.30 -7.52 -21.98
N MET A 62 12.43 -6.89 -23.15
CA MET A 62 12.37 -5.44 -23.33
C MET A 62 11.41 -5.10 -24.46
N PHE A 63 10.35 -4.37 -24.12
CA PHE A 63 9.30 -3.99 -25.08
C PHE A 63 8.78 -2.58 -24.82
N THR A 64 7.96 -2.06 -25.74
CA THR A 64 7.34 -0.73 -25.63
C THR A 64 5.83 -0.84 -25.60
N PHE A 65 5.18 -0.25 -24.60
CA PHE A 65 3.75 0.03 -24.64
C PHE A 65 3.50 1.54 -24.51
N TYR A 66 2.28 1.96 -24.75
CA TYR A 66 1.89 3.36 -24.81
C TYR A 66 0.85 3.66 -23.73
N MET A 67 1.09 4.66 -22.89
CA MET A 67 0.06 5.28 -22.08
C MET A 67 -0.41 6.53 -22.82
N GLY A 68 -1.61 6.45 -23.40
CA GLY A 68 -2.04 7.46 -24.35
C GLY A 68 -1.12 7.52 -25.58
N PRO A 69 -0.66 8.70 -25.99
CA PRO A 69 0.31 8.84 -27.06
C PRO A 69 1.75 8.57 -26.60
N VAL A 70 2.05 8.39 -25.33
CA VAL A 70 3.43 8.38 -24.81
C VAL A 70 4.01 6.96 -24.77
N PRO A 71 5.20 6.72 -25.36
CA PRO A 71 5.87 5.42 -25.27
C PRO A 71 6.58 5.24 -23.93
N PHE A 72 6.44 4.05 -23.34
CA PHE A 72 7.18 3.57 -22.19
C PHE A 72 7.96 2.31 -22.54
N ILE A 73 9.26 2.35 -22.29
CA ILE A 73 10.15 1.19 -22.41
C ILE A 73 10.03 0.36 -21.14
N VAL A 74 9.66 -0.91 -21.28
CA VAL A 74 9.53 -1.83 -20.15
C VAL A 74 10.74 -2.73 -20.10
N LEU A 75 11.36 -2.82 -18.93
CA LEU A 75 12.41 -3.79 -18.61
C LEU A 75 11.82 -4.82 -17.65
N THR A 76 11.87 -6.10 -18.02
CA THR A 76 11.25 -7.18 -17.24
C THR A 76 12.25 -8.15 -16.61
N ASP A 77 13.50 -8.14 -17.07
CA ASP A 77 14.55 -9.01 -16.56
C ASP A 77 15.29 -8.33 -15.39
N TYR A 78 15.51 -9.09 -14.32
CA TYR A 78 16.18 -8.60 -13.13
C TYR A 78 17.55 -7.98 -13.42
N ARG A 79 18.34 -8.62 -14.29
CA ARG A 79 19.70 -8.16 -14.62
C ARG A 79 19.67 -6.78 -15.26
N ASP A 80 18.77 -6.55 -16.20
CA ASP A 80 18.61 -5.26 -16.87
C ASP A 80 18.17 -4.20 -15.87
N ILE A 81 17.15 -4.52 -15.06
CA ILE A 81 16.63 -3.59 -14.03
C ILE A 81 17.73 -3.24 -13.04
N LYS A 82 18.49 -4.21 -12.53
CA LYS A 82 19.61 -3.99 -11.60
C LYS A 82 20.68 -3.10 -12.26
N GLU A 83 20.99 -3.34 -13.52
CA GLU A 83 21.95 -2.54 -14.26
C GLU A 83 21.49 -1.08 -14.42
N THR A 84 20.24 -0.85 -14.80
CA THR A 84 19.71 0.50 -15.02
C THR A 84 19.45 1.28 -13.73
N VAL A 85 18.91 0.65 -12.68
CA VAL A 85 18.51 1.37 -11.45
C VAL A 85 19.62 1.48 -10.40
N ILE A 86 20.56 0.54 -10.38
CA ILE A 86 21.66 0.52 -9.39
C ILE A 86 22.96 0.99 -10.04
N LYS A 87 23.42 0.36 -11.13
CA LYS A 87 24.72 0.71 -11.72
C LYS A 87 24.66 2.05 -12.47
N ASP A 88 23.65 2.24 -13.30
CA ASP A 88 23.42 3.47 -14.06
C ASP A 88 22.28 4.32 -13.47
N GLY A 89 22.12 4.28 -12.15
CA GLY A 89 20.94 4.81 -11.46
C GLY A 89 20.68 6.31 -11.67
N GLU A 90 21.69 7.13 -12.01
CA GLU A 90 21.51 8.55 -12.36
C GLU A 90 20.80 8.73 -13.70
N THR A 91 21.05 7.85 -14.65
CA THR A 91 20.48 7.93 -16.00
C THR A 91 18.98 7.68 -16.00
N TYR A 92 18.52 6.84 -15.07
CA TYR A 92 17.12 6.44 -14.91
C TYR A 92 16.48 7.06 -13.66
N ALA A 93 17.05 8.13 -13.11
CA ALA A 93 16.59 8.72 -11.86
C ALA A 93 15.38 9.64 -12.02
N ASP A 94 15.06 10.15 -13.20
CA ASP A 94 13.95 11.08 -13.37
C ASP A 94 12.60 10.34 -13.34
N LYS A 95 11.52 11.10 -13.11
CA LYS A 95 10.15 10.62 -13.17
C LYS A 95 9.47 11.11 -14.44
N TYR A 96 8.70 10.22 -15.06
CA TYR A 96 7.90 10.57 -16.22
C TYR A 96 6.53 11.05 -15.76
N LEU A 97 6.32 12.37 -15.80
CA LEU A 97 5.05 13.02 -15.49
C LEU A 97 4.82 14.23 -16.39
N SER A 98 3.55 14.53 -16.65
CA SER A 98 3.09 15.77 -17.29
C SER A 98 3.35 16.98 -16.36
N PRO A 99 4.19 17.95 -16.78
CA PRO A 99 4.33 19.22 -16.08
C PRO A 99 3.01 19.98 -16.00
N GLU A 100 2.16 19.88 -17.02
CA GLU A 100 0.87 20.58 -17.06
C GLU A 100 -0.09 20.07 -15.98
N PHE A 101 -0.13 18.74 -15.78
CA PHE A 101 -0.87 18.15 -14.66
C PHE A 101 -0.30 18.58 -13.31
N ASN A 102 1.03 18.54 -13.14
CA ASN A 102 1.65 18.97 -11.87
C ASN A 102 1.40 20.46 -11.58
N ILE A 103 1.50 21.34 -12.57
CA ILE A 103 1.15 22.76 -12.42
C ILE A 103 -0.31 22.90 -12.02
N TYR A 104 -1.22 22.17 -12.69
CA TYR A 104 -2.63 22.22 -12.37
C TYR A 104 -2.94 21.69 -10.97
N PHE A 105 -2.43 20.52 -10.58
CA PHE A 105 -2.77 19.87 -9.32
C PHE A 105 -1.94 20.40 -8.13
N ARG A 106 -0.62 20.47 -8.29
CA ARG A 106 0.36 20.81 -7.24
C ARG A 106 0.72 22.29 -7.17
N GLY A 107 0.39 23.08 -8.20
CA GLY A 107 0.78 24.49 -8.31
C GLY A 107 2.23 24.70 -8.78
N GLY A 108 2.91 23.64 -9.24
CA GLY A 108 4.29 23.67 -9.72
C GLY A 108 4.96 22.30 -9.64
N GLU A 109 6.26 22.26 -9.91
CA GLU A 109 7.09 21.06 -9.70
C GLU A 109 7.46 20.92 -8.22
N TYR A 110 6.49 20.46 -7.44
CA TYR A 110 6.59 20.27 -5.99
C TYR A 110 6.36 18.83 -5.55
N GLY A 111 6.77 18.49 -4.33
CA GLY A 111 6.68 17.15 -3.74
C GLY A 111 8.03 16.44 -3.71
N ILE A 112 8.00 15.10 -3.60
CA ILE A 112 9.18 14.21 -3.61
C ILE A 112 8.95 12.94 -4.43
N MET A 113 7.71 12.56 -4.68
CA MET A 113 7.36 11.35 -5.44
C MET A 113 7.63 11.54 -6.94
N ASP A 114 7.17 12.68 -7.47
CA ASP A 114 6.97 12.90 -8.90
C ASP A 114 7.92 13.95 -9.51
N ILE A 115 8.68 14.67 -8.68
CA ILE A 115 9.65 15.67 -9.15
C ILE A 115 11.02 15.07 -9.46
N SER A 116 11.83 15.80 -10.21
CA SER A 116 13.14 15.39 -10.71
C SER A 116 14.22 16.46 -10.44
N GLY A 117 15.48 16.15 -10.73
CA GLY A 117 16.59 17.12 -10.58
C GLY A 117 17.07 17.39 -9.15
N ASP A 118 17.73 18.53 -8.95
CA ASP A 118 18.38 18.89 -7.68
C ASP A 118 17.39 19.07 -6.53
N ARG A 119 16.23 19.67 -6.78
CA ARG A 119 15.16 19.83 -5.78
C ARG A 119 14.73 18.47 -5.23
N TRP A 120 14.48 17.49 -6.11
CA TRP A 120 14.17 16.14 -5.69
C TRP A 120 15.29 15.53 -4.83
N ARG A 121 16.55 15.62 -5.29
CA ARG A 121 17.70 15.06 -4.55
C ARG A 121 17.81 15.65 -3.15
N GLU A 122 17.63 16.96 -3.03
CA GLU A 122 17.67 17.66 -1.76
C GLU A 122 16.51 17.27 -0.84
N HIS A 123 15.27 17.40 -1.31
CA HIS A 123 14.08 17.14 -0.49
C HIS A 123 13.94 15.66 -0.10
N ARG A 124 14.32 14.75 -1.00
CA ARG A 124 14.40 13.32 -0.66
C ARG A 124 15.46 13.06 0.40
N LYS A 125 16.65 13.65 0.29
CA LYS A 125 17.70 13.51 1.31
C LYS A 125 17.23 14.06 2.65
N PHE A 126 16.58 15.23 2.65
CA PHE A 126 15.97 15.80 3.83
C PHE A 126 14.94 14.84 4.45
N ALA A 127 14.03 14.27 3.66
CA ALA A 127 13.02 13.36 4.15
C ALA A 127 13.57 12.04 4.70
N VAL A 128 14.60 11.45 4.06
CA VAL A 128 15.33 10.29 4.61
C VAL A 128 15.92 10.61 5.97
N LEU A 129 16.53 11.79 6.12
CA LEU A 129 17.12 12.23 7.38
C LEU A 129 16.04 12.39 8.46
N GLN A 130 14.91 13.04 8.15
CA GLN A 130 13.84 13.23 9.13
C GLN A 130 13.18 11.91 9.54
N LEU A 131 12.98 10.96 8.63
CA LEU A 131 12.52 9.61 8.99
C LEU A 131 13.44 8.97 10.05
N ARG A 132 14.76 9.06 9.85
CA ARG A 132 15.73 8.53 10.81
C ARG A 132 15.72 9.32 12.14
N GLU A 133 15.67 10.65 12.09
CA GLU A 133 15.75 11.48 13.28
C GLU A 133 14.51 11.36 14.17
N LEU A 134 13.32 11.45 13.56
CA LEU A 134 12.01 11.35 14.22
C LEU A 134 11.65 9.91 14.64
N GLY A 135 12.58 8.97 14.48
CA GLY A 135 12.56 7.73 15.23
C GLY A 135 12.31 6.46 14.42
N VAL A 136 12.26 6.51 13.08
CA VAL A 136 12.15 5.27 12.29
C VAL A 136 13.37 4.39 12.57
N GLY A 137 13.12 3.19 13.11
CA GLY A 137 14.16 2.27 13.59
C GLY A 137 14.71 2.58 14.98
N LYS A 138 14.11 3.52 15.73
CA LYS A 138 14.41 3.86 17.13
C LYS A 138 13.18 3.56 18.02
N PRO A 139 13.36 3.45 19.36
CA PRO A 139 12.24 3.22 20.30
C PRO A 139 11.14 4.29 20.29
N LEU A 140 11.45 5.52 19.85
CA LEU A 140 10.46 6.61 19.79
C LEU A 140 9.30 6.29 18.83
N MET A 141 9.61 5.87 17.59
CA MET A 141 8.57 5.51 16.63
C MET A 141 7.87 4.21 17.02
N GLU A 142 8.60 3.28 17.64
CA GLU A 142 8.02 2.06 18.20
C GLU A 142 6.92 2.37 19.21
N SER A 143 7.19 3.29 20.14
CA SER A 143 6.20 3.73 21.10
C SER A 143 4.96 4.32 20.43
N LYS A 144 5.13 5.14 19.38
CA LYS A 144 3.99 5.71 18.62
C LYS A 144 3.12 4.62 18.00
N ILE A 145 3.72 3.62 17.37
CA ILE A 145 2.99 2.50 16.74
C ILE A 145 2.32 1.61 17.80
N LEU A 146 2.99 1.35 18.92
CA LEU A 146 2.44 0.54 20.01
C LEU A 146 1.23 1.19 20.67
N ILE A 147 1.18 2.53 20.77
CA ILE A 147 0.00 3.26 21.24
C ILE A 147 -1.21 2.99 20.32
N GLU A 148 -1.00 2.98 19.01
CA GLU A 148 -2.08 2.65 18.05
C GLU A 148 -2.49 1.18 18.15
N ALA A 149 -1.53 0.26 18.32
CA ALA A 149 -1.82 -1.16 18.53
C ALA A 149 -2.64 -1.39 19.81
N GLU A 150 -2.26 -0.77 20.92
CA GLU A 150 -2.96 -0.88 22.20
C GLU A 150 -4.38 -0.33 22.11
N GLU A 151 -4.56 0.82 21.46
CA GLU A 151 -5.88 1.43 21.26
C GLU A 151 -6.79 0.53 20.42
N MET A 152 -6.27 -0.04 19.34
CA MET A 152 -7.00 -0.98 18.52
C MET A 152 -7.39 -2.23 19.32
N ILE A 153 -6.47 -2.81 20.12
CA ILE A 153 -6.78 -3.93 21.01
C ILE A 153 -7.86 -3.56 22.02
N ARG A 154 -7.80 -2.37 22.61
CA ARG A 154 -8.79 -1.87 23.59
C ARG A 154 -10.19 -1.80 22.97
N LYS A 155 -10.29 -1.23 21.76
CA LYS A 155 -11.57 -1.13 21.04
C LYS A 155 -12.13 -2.50 20.68
N LEU A 156 -11.31 -3.40 20.13
CA LEU A 156 -11.72 -4.76 19.76
C LEU A 156 -12.19 -5.58 20.98
N LYS A 157 -11.49 -5.49 22.12
CA LYS A 157 -11.95 -6.12 23.37
C LYS A 157 -13.28 -5.54 23.87
N THR A 158 -13.46 -4.22 23.72
CA THR A 158 -14.72 -3.58 24.10
C THR A 158 -15.87 -4.08 23.23
N ALA A 159 -15.66 -4.14 21.91
CA ALA A 159 -16.64 -4.63 20.94
C ALA A 159 -17.03 -6.10 21.21
N GLU A 160 -16.06 -6.95 21.53
CA GLU A 160 -16.28 -8.35 21.91
C GLU A 160 -17.19 -8.46 23.16
N VAL A 161 -16.95 -7.63 24.18
CA VAL A 161 -17.73 -7.67 25.44
C VAL A 161 -19.17 -7.22 25.24
N ILE A 162 -19.41 -6.22 24.40
CA ILE A 162 -20.76 -5.67 24.14
C ILE A 162 -21.49 -6.40 23.00
N GLY A 163 -20.82 -7.33 22.31
CA GLY A 163 -21.38 -8.07 21.18
C GLY A 163 -21.63 -7.20 19.95
N GLU A 164 -20.85 -6.14 19.75
CA GLU A 164 -20.97 -5.23 18.61
C GLU A 164 -20.14 -5.74 17.42
N GLU A 165 -20.71 -5.63 16.22
CA GLU A 165 -20.00 -5.92 14.98
C GLU A 165 -18.89 -4.88 14.75
N PHE A 166 -17.73 -5.33 14.29
CA PHE A 166 -16.61 -4.44 13.98
C PHE A 166 -16.05 -4.71 12.58
N PHE A 167 -15.60 -3.64 11.93
CA PHE A 167 -14.88 -3.71 10.67
C PHE A 167 -13.38 -3.56 10.93
N LEU A 168 -12.64 -4.68 10.91
CA LEU A 168 -11.20 -4.68 11.20
C LEU A 168 -10.41 -3.71 10.30
N GLN A 169 -10.80 -3.62 9.01
CA GLN A 169 -10.16 -2.70 8.08
C GLN A 169 -10.25 -1.23 8.54
N THR A 170 -11.39 -0.82 9.11
CA THR A 170 -11.57 0.55 9.62
C THR A 170 -10.60 0.87 10.75
N GLU A 171 -10.36 -0.06 11.67
CA GLU A 171 -9.42 0.14 12.76
C GLU A 171 -7.96 0.12 12.29
N ILE A 172 -7.63 -0.74 11.32
CA ILE A 172 -6.32 -0.74 10.64
C ILE A 172 -6.07 0.61 9.98
N ASP A 173 -7.07 1.12 9.26
CA ASP A 173 -6.98 2.39 8.56
C ASP A 173 -6.71 3.54 9.54
N VAL A 174 -7.44 3.61 10.66
CA VAL A 174 -7.22 4.65 11.68
C VAL A 174 -5.83 4.52 12.33
N ALA A 175 -5.38 3.31 12.63
CA ALA A 175 -4.07 3.07 13.23
C ALA A 175 -2.93 3.54 12.30
N VAL A 176 -2.93 3.08 11.04
CA VAL A 176 -1.92 3.46 10.05
C VAL A 176 -1.97 4.96 9.76
N GLY A 177 -3.17 5.51 9.56
CA GLY A 177 -3.39 6.94 9.37
C GLY A 177 -2.85 7.78 10.52
N SER A 178 -3.02 7.30 11.75
CA SER A 178 -2.52 7.97 12.95
C SER A 178 -1.01 7.92 13.08
N VAL A 179 -0.34 6.82 12.71
CA VAL A 179 1.14 6.75 12.73
C VAL A 179 1.73 7.76 11.75
N ILE A 180 1.26 7.78 10.50
CA ILE A 180 1.81 8.70 9.49
C ILE A 180 1.47 10.17 9.82
N ASN A 181 0.30 10.43 10.39
CA ASN A 181 -0.09 11.77 10.82
C ASN A 181 0.72 12.26 12.03
N GLN A 182 1.05 11.37 12.97
CA GLN A 182 1.96 11.69 14.09
C GLN A 182 3.39 11.97 13.61
N PHE A 183 3.84 11.31 12.55
CA PHE A 183 5.13 11.60 11.94
C PHE A 183 5.13 12.98 11.26
N LEU A 184 4.04 13.33 10.57
CA LEU A 184 3.95 14.57 9.80
C LEU A 184 3.63 15.81 10.65
N PHE A 185 2.65 15.72 11.53
CA PHE A 185 2.03 16.88 12.21
C PHE A 185 2.02 16.76 13.75
N GLY A 186 2.61 15.69 14.29
CA GLY A 186 2.79 15.53 15.73
C GLY A 186 1.56 15.04 16.50
N TYR A 187 0.47 14.65 15.83
CA TYR A 187 -0.74 14.16 16.51
C TYR A 187 -1.40 12.95 15.84
N ARG A 188 -2.15 12.18 16.63
CA ARG A 188 -2.94 11.00 16.21
C ARG A 188 -4.41 11.32 16.01
N PHE A 189 -5.14 10.50 15.25
CA PHE A 189 -6.58 10.65 15.09
C PHE A 189 -7.33 9.92 16.22
N ASP A 190 -7.43 10.57 17.38
CA ASP A 190 -8.30 10.12 18.46
C ASP A 190 -9.79 10.25 18.12
N GLU A 191 -10.67 9.85 19.04
CA GLU A 191 -12.13 9.90 18.85
C GLU A 191 -12.63 11.30 18.46
N SER A 192 -11.98 12.38 18.92
CA SER A 192 -12.37 13.75 18.59
C SER A 192 -11.98 14.17 17.17
N LYS A 193 -10.92 13.56 16.63
CA LYS A 193 -10.35 13.88 15.31
C LYS A 193 -10.61 12.81 14.24
N LEU A 194 -11.43 11.81 14.53
CA LEU A 194 -11.76 10.75 13.57
C LEU A 194 -12.40 11.31 12.28
N HIS A 195 -13.17 12.39 12.38
CA HIS A 195 -13.75 13.08 11.23
C HIS A 195 -12.67 13.67 10.30
N GLU A 196 -11.56 14.16 10.85
CA GLU A 196 -10.41 14.62 10.05
C GLU A 196 -9.78 13.47 9.28
N PHE A 197 -9.59 12.31 9.95
CA PHE A 197 -9.07 11.10 9.32
C PHE A 197 -9.93 10.65 8.14
N VAL A 198 -11.24 10.52 8.36
CA VAL A 198 -12.18 10.11 7.32
C VAL A 198 -12.14 11.09 6.14
N LYS A 199 -12.04 12.40 6.43
CA LYS A 199 -11.91 13.43 5.40
C LYS A 199 -10.64 13.24 4.57
N ILE A 200 -9.46 13.18 5.18
CA ILE A 200 -8.20 13.07 4.42
C ILE A 200 -8.12 11.74 3.65
N LYS A 201 -8.56 10.63 4.25
CA LYS A 201 -8.65 9.32 3.57
C LYS A 201 -9.53 9.40 2.32
N THR A 202 -10.72 9.99 2.46
CA THR A 202 -11.66 10.13 1.33
C THR A 202 -11.07 11.00 0.22
N LEU A 203 -10.41 12.09 0.57
CA LEU A 203 -9.78 12.99 -0.41
C LEU A 203 -8.66 12.29 -1.18
N VAL A 204 -7.81 11.50 -0.51
CA VAL A 204 -6.73 10.76 -1.16
C VAL A 204 -7.26 9.61 -2.02
N ASN A 205 -8.23 8.84 -1.53
CA ASN A 205 -8.85 7.76 -2.31
C ASN A 205 -9.50 8.28 -3.58
N ASN A 206 -10.29 9.36 -3.49
CA ASN A 206 -10.94 9.96 -4.64
C ASN A 206 -9.91 10.49 -5.65
N PHE A 207 -8.80 11.07 -5.17
CA PHE A 207 -7.71 11.48 -6.06
C PHE A 207 -7.11 10.28 -6.80
N MET A 208 -6.79 9.19 -6.11
CA MET A 208 -6.23 7.99 -6.73
C MET A 208 -7.19 7.37 -7.75
N GLU A 209 -8.50 7.34 -7.45
CA GLU A 209 -9.52 6.83 -8.36
C GLU A 209 -9.60 7.68 -9.63
N GLU A 210 -9.63 9.01 -9.50
CA GLU A 210 -9.71 9.93 -10.64
C GLU A 210 -8.46 9.87 -11.52
N VAL A 211 -7.27 9.80 -10.94
CA VAL A 211 -6.02 9.67 -11.70
C VAL A 211 -5.91 8.29 -12.37
N GLY A 212 -6.51 7.25 -11.78
CA GLY A 212 -6.57 5.90 -12.34
C GLY A 212 -7.50 5.74 -13.54
N LYS A 213 -8.47 6.65 -13.75
CA LYS A 213 -9.37 6.62 -14.92
C LYS A 213 -8.59 6.88 -16.22
N PRO A 214 -9.03 6.38 -17.39
CA PRO A 214 -8.31 6.60 -18.65
C PRO A 214 -8.01 8.08 -18.96
N LEU A 215 -8.93 9.00 -18.66
CA LEU A 215 -8.69 10.44 -18.83
C LEU A 215 -7.69 11.01 -17.81
N GLY A 216 -7.72 10.53 -16.57
CA GLY A 216 -6.72 10.87 -15.55
C GLY A 216 -5.32 10.42 -15.94
N VAL A 217 -5.17 9.19 -16.46
CA VAL A 217 -3.89 8.69 -16.97
C VAL A 217 -3.40 9.52 -18.16
N LEU A 218 -4.29 9.94 -19.06
CA LEU A 218 -3.93 10.84 -20.16
C LEU A 218 -3.45 12.20 -19.64
N ALA A 219 -4.15 12.80 -18.67
CA ALA A 219 -3.74 14.05 -18.05
C ALA A 219 -2.35 13.93 -17.40
N PHE A 220 -2.09 12.81 -16.71
CA PHE A 220 -0.84 12.54 -16.01
C PHE A 220 0.35 12.28 -16.94
N THR A 221 0.11 11.71 -18.13
CA THR A 221 1.19 11.27 -19.03
C THR A 221 1.42 12.18 -20.23
N CYS A 222 0.40 12.87 -20.74
CA CYS A 222 0.53 13.67 -21.95
C CYS A 222 1.13 15.05 -21.69
N HIS A 223 2.04 15.48 -22.58
CA HIS A 223 2.65 16.81 -22.55
C HIS A 223 2.10 17.70 -23.66
N GLY A 224 2.22 19.01 -23.51
CA GLY A 224 1.78 20.01 -24.47
C GLY A 224 0.27 20.20 -24.53
N ILE A 225 -0.47 19.69 -23.54
CA ILE A 225 -1.91 19.86 -23.43
C ILE A 225 -2.21 21.22 -22.76
N PRO A 226 -3.05 22.08 -23.36
CA PRO A 226 -3.48 23.32 -22.73
C PRO A 226 -4.08 23.10 -21.33
N PRO A 227 -3.82 23.97 -20.33
CA PRO A 227 -4.30 23.79 -18.96
C PRO A 227 -5.82 23.59 -18.83
N PHE A 228 -6.62 24.23 -19.68
CA PHE A 228 -8.08 24.05 -19.66
C PHE A 228 -8.51 22.63 -20.03
N ILE A 229 -7.75 21.94 -20.90
CA ILE A 229 -8.03 20.54 -21.28
C ILE A 229 -7.61 19.61 -20.14
N VAL A 230 -6.46 19.85 -19.50
CA VAL A 230 -6.06 19.10 -18.29
C VAL A 230 -7.16 19.20 -17.25
N LYS A 231 -7.63 20.42 -16.95
CA LYS A 231 -8.76 20.65 -16.04
C LYS A 231 -10.03 19.90 -16.45
N MET A 232 -10.33 19.78 -17.74
CA MET A 232 -11.48 18.99 -18.20
C MET A 232 -11.27 17.48 -18.02
N MET A 233 -10.06 16.97 -18.28
CA MET A 233 -9.73 15.55 -18.12
C MET A 233 -9.82 15.08 -16.67
N VAL A 234 -9.48 15.97 -15.73
CA VAL A 234 -9.54 15.71 -14.29
C VAL A 234 -10.53 16.64 -13.59
N SER A 235 -11.66 16.95 -14.23
CA SER A 235 -12.65 17.87 -13.64
C SER A 235 -13.20 17.36 -12.30
N GLY A 236 -13.16 16.04 -12.11
CA GLY A 236 -13.55 15.36 -10.88
C GLY A 236 -12.60 15.52 -9.70
N ILE A 237 -11.47 16.24 -9.82
CA ILE A 237 -10.52 16.47 -8.71
C ILE A 237 -10.45 17.93 -8.23
N GLU A 238 -11.16 18.88 -8.83
CA GLU A 238 -11.00 20.31 -8.51
C GLU A 238 -11.40 20.63 -7.05
N GLU A 239 -12.52 20.07 -6.59
CA GLU A 239 -13.00 20.24 -5.22
C GLU A 239 -12.11 19.47 -4.24
N GLN A 240 -11.75 18.23 -4.59
CA GLN A 240 -10.90 17.34 -3.80
C GLN A 240 -9.51 17.96 -3.61
N LYS A 241 -8.91 18.51 -4.66
CA LYS A 241 -7.66 19.26 -4.62
C LYS A 241 -7.77 20.42 -3.63
N ARG A 242 -8.83 21.24 -3.73
CA ARG A 242 -9.02 22.40 -2.86
C ARG A 242 -9.12 22.00 -1.40
N GLU A 243 -9.94 20.99 -1.09
CA GLU A 243 -10.15 20.48 0.26
C GLU A 243 -8.89 19.82 0.82
N LEU A 244 -8.17 19.04 0.01
CA LEU A 244 -6.93 18.36 0.39
C LEU A 244 -5.83 19.35 0.74
N PHE A 245 -5.51 20.29 -0.17
CA PHE A 245 -4.50 21.30 0.10
C PHE A 245 -4.97 22.32 1.16
N GLY A 246 -6.28 22.53 1.31
CA GLY A 246 -6.85 23.29 2.42
C GLY A 246 -6.59 22.64 3.77
N PHE A 247 -6.81 21.33 3.89
CA PHE A 247 -6.51 20.55 5.08
C PHE A 247 -5.02 20.61 5.43
N LEU A 248 -4.14 20.32 4.47
CA LEU A 248 -2.69 20.33 4.69
C LEU A 248 -2.18 21.72 5.10
N ARG A 249 -2.69 22.78 4.47
CA ARG A 249 -2.34 24.16 4.82
C ARG A 249 -2.78 24.53 6.22
N ALA A 250 -3.96 24.09 6.65
CA ALA A 250 -4.42 24.32 8.02
C ALA A 250 -3.47 23.68 9.04
N GLN A 251 -3.06 22.42 8.82
CA GLN A 251 -2.11 21.73 9.70
C GLN A 251 -0.73 22.41 9.72
N ILE A 252 -0.23 22.84 8.56
CA ILE A 252 1.04 23.59 8.47
C ILE A 252 0.93 24.94 9.19
N GLN A 253 -0.22 25.60 9.11
CA GLN A 253 -0.43 26.87 9.79
C GLN A 253 -0.46 26.70 11.31
N ASP A 254 -1.08 25.65 11.81
CA ASP A 254 -1.05 25.31 13.24
C ASP A 254 0.38 25.05 13.71
N ALA A 255 1.17 24.28 12.95
CA ALA A 255 2.58 24.05 13.26
C ALA A 255 3.41 25.35 13.27
N LYS A 256 3.15 26.29 12.36
CA LYS A 256 3.81 27.61 12.35
C LYS A 256 3.53 28.45 13.60
N VAL A 257 2.36 28.27 14.22
CA VAL A 257 2.00 28.97 15.47
C VAL A 257 2.69 28.32 16.67
N ARG A 258 2.87 27.00 16.66
CA ARG A 258 3.47 26.23 17.77
C ARG A 258 4.99 26.28 17.78
N ILE A 259 5.63 26.30 16.61
CA ILE A 259 7.07 26.08 16.49
C ILE A 259 7.88 27.15 17.24
N ASN A 260 8.78 26.69 18.12
CA ASN A 260 9.81 27.51 18.71
C ASN A 260 11.11 27.41 17.90
N TYR A 261 11.49 28.50 17.21
CA TYR A 261 12.71 28.54 16.39
C TYR A 261 14.00 28.52 17.22
N GLU A 262 13.94 28.75 18.53
CA GLU A 262 15.11 28.75 19.42
C GLU A 262 15.51 27.34 19.90
N GLU A 263 14.57 26.39 19.91
CA GLU A 263 14.84 25.01 20.31
C GLU A 263 15.44 24.21 19.16
N GLU A 264 16.41 23.33 19.41
CA GLU A 264 16.99 22.48 18.35
C GLU A 264 16.20 21.18 18.10
N HIS A 265 15.23 20.88 18.96
CA HIS A 265 14.38 19.70 18.82
C HIS A 265 13.26 19.93 17.79
N ASN A 266 12.83 18.86 17.13
CA ASN A 266 11.64 18.87 16.27
C ASN A 266 10.78 17.67 16.68
N ASP A 267 9.49 17.92 16.93
CA ASP A 267 8.57 16.88 17.36
C ASP A 267 8.00 16.10 16.15
N ASP A 268 7.94 16.77 14.99
CA ASP A 268 7.40 16.25 13.75
C ASP A 268 8.14 16.73 12.49
N PHE A 269 7.76 16.16 11.35
CA PHE A 269 8.36 16.47 10.05
C PHE A 269 8.13 17.91 9.61
N VAL A 270 6.94 18.46 9.85
CA VAL A 270 6.57 19.82 9.45
C VAL A 270 7.41 20.84 10.22
N GLU A 271 7.59 20.67 11.52
CA GLU A 271 8.47 21.52 12.32
C GLU A 271 9.92 21.49 11.82
N ALA A 272 10.45 20.28 11.57
CA ALA A 272 11.79 20.13 11.02
C ALA A 272 11.94 20.84 9.66
N TYR A 273 10.91 20.78 8.82
CA TYR A 273 10.92 21.47 7.53
C TYR A 273 10.83 22.99 7.70
N LEU A 274 9.94 23.49 8.57
CA LEU A 274 9.80 24.92 8.86
C LEU A 274 11.09 25.51 9.41
N ARG A 275 11.79 24.78 10.28
CA ARG A 275 13.12 25.17 10.77
C ARG A 275 14.14 25.20 9.64
N LYS A 276 14.14 24.19 8.76
CA LYS A 276 15.02 24.16 7.59
C LYS A 276 14.74 25.32 6.63
N LYS A 277 13.47 25.64 6.40
CA LYS A 277 13.02 26.80 5.64
C LYS A 277 13.53 28.10 6.25
N TYR A 278 13.32 28.31 7.54
CA TYR A 278 13.80 29.49 8.26
C TYR A 278 15.33 29.67 8.14
N GLN A 279 16.11 28.59 8.27
CA GLN A 279 17.57 28.61 8.06
C GLN A 279 17.98 28.99 6.62
N ARG A 280 17.19 28.58 5.61
CA ARG A 280 17.45 28.94 4.20
C ARG A 280 17.12 30.39 3.92
N GLU A 281 16.02 30.88 4.49
CA GLU A 281 15.59 32.28 4.37
C GLU A 281 16.63 33.25 4.96
N GLN A 282 17.30 32.87 6.05
CA GLN A 282 18.44 33.63 6.60
C GLN A 282 19.62 33.77 5.62
N ASN A 283 19.74 32.85 4.66
CA ASN A 283 20.75 32.88 3.60
C ASN A 283 20.19 33.46 2.28
N ASN A 284 19.05 34.19 2.33
CA ASN A 284 18.33 34.75 1.18
C ASN A 284 17.83 33.70 0.16
N ASP A 285 17.65 32.44 0.59
CA ASP A 285 17.09 31.36 -0.23
C ASP A 285 15.62 31.12 0.17
N PHE A 286 14.70 31.78 -0.54
CA PHE A 286 13.25 31.70 -0.31
C PHE A 286 12.53 30.69 -1.21
N GLU A 287 13.22 30.15 -2.22
CA GLU A 287 12.60 29.30 -3.25
C GLU A 287 12.83 27.81 -3.01
N SER A 288 13.96 27.43 -2.39
CA SER A 288 14.32 26.01 -2.22
C SER A 288 13.42 25.29 -1.22
N TYR A 289 12.96 25.98 -0.18
CA TYR A 289 12.00 25.48 0.82
C TYR A 289 10.87 26.49 0.96
N CYS A 290 9.73 26.20 0.33
CA CYS A 290 8.53 27.03 0.41
C CYS A 290 7.34 26.23 0.93
N ASP A 291 6.24 26.94 1.24
CA ASP A 291 5.02 26.33 1.75
C ASP A 291 4.37 25.40 0.73
N SER A 292 4.35 25.77 -0.56
CA SER A 292 3.82 24.90 -1.62
C SER A 292 4.59 23.58 -1.74
N GLN A 293 5.91 23.62 -1.55
CA GLN A 293 6.73 22.42 -1.52
C GLN A 293 6.41 21.58 -0.27
N LEU A 294 6.26 22.19 0.90
CA LEU A 294 5.88 21.49 2.14
C LEU A 294 4.52 20.82 2.03
N GLU A 295 3.50 21.55 1.56
CA GLU A 295 2.15 21.03 1.33
C GLU A 295 2.20 19.75 0.46
N ASN A 296 2.93 19.79 -0.65
CA ASN A 296 3.07 18.65 -1.56
C ASN A 296 3.91 17.50 -0.98
N VAL A 297 4.93 17.78 -0.18
CA VAL A 297 5.72 16.75 0.50
C VAL A 297 4.87 16.02 1.55
N CYS A 298 4.08 16.76 2.33
CA CYS A 298 3.15 16.18 3.28
C CYS A 298 2.10 15.31 2.60
N PHE A 299 1.53 15.77 1.48
CA PHE A 299 0.64 14.96 0.65
C PHE A 299 1.30 13.65 0.19
N ASP A 300 2.50 13.74 -0.40
CA ASP A 300 3.21 12.56 -0.93
C ASP A 300 3.51 11.53 0.16
N ILE A 301 3.98 11.98 1.34
CA ILE A 301 4.30 11.10 2.47
C ILE A 301 3.03 10.50 3.07
N TRP A 302 1.97 11.29 3.25
CA TRP A 302 0.72 10.81 3.84
C TRP A 302 0.06 9.77 2.93
N ALA A 303 -0.12 10.08 1.64
CA ALA A 303 -0.78 9.18 0.69
C ALA A 303 0.01 7.87 0.49
N ALA A 304 1.34 7.95 0.33
CA ALA A 304 2.17 6.76 0.16
C ALA A 304 2.24 5.90 1.43
N GLY A 305 2.32 6.53 2.60
CA GLY A 305 2.44 5.86 3.89
C GLY A 305 1.14 5.20 4.36
N PHE A 306 -0.01 5.74 3.96
CA PHE A 306 -1.32 5.23 4.36
C PHE A 306 -1.81 4.08 3.47
N ASP A 307 -2.12 4.35 2.19
CA ASP A 307 -2.88 3.40 1.34
C ASP A 307 -2.15 2.07 1.17
N THR A 308 -0.85 2.10 0.91
CA THR A 308 -0.07 0.87 0.64
C THR A 308 0.01 -0.03 1.86
N LEU A 309 0.12 0.56 3.05
CA LEU A 309 0.30 -0.15 4.30
C LEU A 309 -1.03 -0.67 4.86
N ALA A 310 -2.08 0.16 4.84
CA ALA A 310 -3.41 -0.24 5.30
C ALA A 310 -3.96 -1.42 4.48
N ASN A 311 -3.77 -1.39 3.15
CA ASN A 311 -4.12 -2.52 2.28
C ASN A 311 -3.24 -3.75 2.55
N THR A 312 -1.93 -3.57 2.76
CA THR A 312 -1.01 -4.67 3.12
C THR A 312 -1.49 -5.40 4.38
N LEU A 313 -1.85 -4.67 5.43
CA LEU A 313 -2.39 -5.24 6.67
C LEU A 313 -3.78 -5.88 6.46
N GLY A 314 -4.67 -5.24 5.71
CA GLY A 314 -5.98 -5.81 5.38
C GLY A 314 -5.87 -7.18 4.70
N PHE A 315 -4.99 -7.28 3.70
CA PHE A 315 -4.71 -8.54 3.01
C PHE A 315 -4.07 -9.58 3.91
N LEU A 316 -3.17 -9.16 4.80
CA LEU A 316 -2.52 -10.05 5.76
C LEU A 316 -3.57 -10.79 6.62
N PHE A 317 -4.52 -10.04 7.19
CA PHE A 317 -5.59 -10.65 7.99
C PHE A 317 -6.55 -11.48 7.16
N ALA A 318 -6.95 -11.01 5.97
CA ALA A 318 -7.79 -11.79 5.06
C ALA A 318 -7.14 -13.14 4.69
N TYR A 319 -5.81 -13.18 4.55
CA TYR A 319 -5.09 -14.42 4.28
C TYR A 319 -5.06 -15.38 5.48
N ALA A 320 -4.75 -14.88 6.68
CA ALA A 320 -4.76 -15.69 7.91
C ALA A 320 -6.10 -16.42 8.12
N ILE A 321 -7.19 -15.81 7.65
CA ILE A 321 -8.54 -16.35 7.75
C ILE A 321 -8.83 -17.43 6.68
N ASN A 322 -8.34 -17.25 5.45
CA ASN A 322 -8.75 -18.05 4.29
C ASN A 322 -7.80 -19.21 3.92
N TYR A 323 -6.53 -19.18 4.31
CA TYR A 323 -5.57 -20.24 3.95
C TYR A 323 -5.85 -21.53 4.76
N PRO A 324 -5.74 -22.74 4.16
CA PRO A 324 -6.60 -23.88 4.45
C PRO A 324 -6.60 -24.24 5.93
N GLU A 325 -7.76 -24.04 6.55
CA GLU A 325 -8.17 -24.53 7.87
C GLU A 325 -7.43 -23.95 9.11
N MET A 326 -7.18 -22.64 9.13
CA MET A 326 -6.65 -21.92 10.31
C MET A 326 -5.26 -22.40 10.78
N GLN A 327 -4.55 -23.19 9.97
CA GLN A 327 -3.24 -23.74 10.36
C GLN A 327 -2.19 -22.63 10.51
N VAL A 328 -2.21 -21.63 9.63
CA VAL A 328 -1.29 -20.48 9.69
C VAL A 328 -1.47 -19.72 11.00
N GLN A 329 -2.71 -19.40 11.33
CA GLN A 329 -3.01 -18.66 12.54
C GLN A 329 -2.68 -19.44 13.82
N LYS A 330 -2.97 -20.76 13.85
CA LYS A 330 -2.56 -21.64 14.95
C LYS A 330 -1.04 -21.65 15.17
N LEU A 331 -0.26 -21.65 14.09
CA LEU A 331 1.20 -21.62 14.16
C LEU A 331 1.72 -20.26 14.65
N ILE A 332 1.08 -19.15 14.26
CA ILE A 332 1.39 -17.81 14.80
C ILE A 332 1.13 -17.80 16.31
N HIS A 333 -0.06 -18.23 16.74
CA HIS A 333 -0.43 -18.23 18.16
C HIS A 333 0.49 -19.15 18.97
N GLN A 334 0.79 -20.34 18.44
CA GLN A 334 1.71 -21.26 19.09
C GLN A 334 3.10 -20.62 19.28
N GLU A 335 3.65 -19.96 18.26
CA GLU A 335 4.94 -19.30 18.39
C GLU A 335 4.91 -18.16 19.42
N ILE A 336 3.89 -17.31 19.37
CA ILE A 336 3.74 -16.20 20.30
C ILE A 336 3.59 -16.71 21.74
N ASP A 337 2.76 -17.74 21.95
CA ASP A 337 2.53 -18.35 23.26
C ASP A 337 3.79 -19.07 23.78
N GLU A 338 4.56 -19.73 22.91
CA GLU A 338 5.84 -20.34 23.28
C GLU A 338 6.90 -19.29 23.68
N TYR A 339 6.91 -18.14 22.99
CA TYR A 339 7.86 -17.06 23.26
C TYR A 339 7.51 -16.25 24.51
N LEU A 340 6.25 -15.80 24.65
CA LEU A 340 5.79 -14.98 25.77
C LEU A 340 5.45 -15.79 27.02
N GLY A 341 5.15 -17.09 26.87
CA GLY A 341 4.68 -17.94 27.95
C GLY A 341 3.42 -17.40 28.61
N HIS A 342 3.38 -17.39 29.94
CA HIS A 342 2.19 -16.97 30.72
C HIS A 342 2.06 -15.45 30.91
N HIS A 343 2.98 -14.63 30.38
CA HIS A 343 2.95 -13.17 30.57
C HIS A 343 2.71 -12.48 29.22
N ARG A 344 1.44 -12.39 28.80
CA ARG A 344 1.06 -11.68 27.58
C ARG A 344 1.23 -10.17 27.76
N ARG A 345 2.34 -9.65 27.24
CA ARG A 345 2.62 -8.20 27.04
C ARG A 345 2.54 -7.83 25.57
N LEU A 346 2.52 -6.54 25.27
CA LEU A 346 2.73 -6.06 23.89
C LEU A 346 4.10 -6.52 23.37
N LEU A 347 4.09 -6.95 22.10
CA LEU A 347 5.27 -7.33 21.33
C LEU A 347 5.94 -6.09 20.76
N THR A 348 7.26 -6.05 20.88
CA THR A 348 8.12 -4.94 20.46
C THR A 348 9.07 -5.38 19.35
N MET A 349 9.76 -4.46 18.70
CA MET A 349 10.79 -4.70 17.69
C MET A 349 11.95 -5.53 18.20
N SER A 350 12.22 -5.57 19.52
CA SER A 350 13.21 -6.50 20.07
C SER A 350 12.76 -7.97 19.95
N ASP A 351 11.45 -8.21 19.95
CA ASP A 351 10.86 -9.54 19.80
C ASP A 351 10.86 -10.01 18.34
N LYS A 352 11.07 -9.10 17.40
CA LYS A 352 11.07 -9.38 15.96
C LYS A 352 12.00 -10.53 15.59
N ASN A 353 13.20 -10.61 16.13
CA ASN A 353 14.11 -11.71 15.76
C ASN A 353 13.76 -13.04 16.47
N ALA A 354 12.82 -13.05 17.41
CA ALA A 354 12.39 -14.24 18.12
C ALA A 354 11.05 -14.80 17.61
N LEU A 355 10.13 -13.93 17.17
CA LEU A 355 8.84 -14.29 16.56
C LEU A 355 8.97 -14.54 15.08
N VAL A 356 9.72 -15.56 14.73
CA VAL A 356 10.19 -15.63 13.37
C VAL A 356 9.03 -16.07 12.45
N TYR A 357 8.08 -16.96 12.85
CA TYR A 357 6.86 -17.43 12.13
C TYR A 357 5.93 -16.28 11.87
N PHE A 358 5.79 -15.42 12.86
CA PHE A 358 5.01 -14.23 12.70
C PHE A 358 5.67 -13.28 11.70
N ASN A 359 6.99 -13.05 11.75
CA ASN A 359 7.64 -12.21 10.72
C ASN A 359 7.48 -12.76 9.32
N ALA A 360 7.53 -14.08 9.24
CA ALA A 360 7.16 -14.87 8.10
C ALA A 360 5.83 -14.44 7.51
N PHE A 361 4.81 -14.62 8.33
CA PHE A 361 3.46 -14.37 7.95
C PHE A 361 3.22 -12.88 7.72
N ALA A 362 3.60 -11.99 8.65
CA ALA A 362 3.27 -10.56 8.64
C ALA A 362 3.60 -9.83 7.35
N ASN A 363 4.55 -10.33 6.58
CA ASN A 363 4.96 -9.67 5.36
C ASN A 363 4.26 -10.25 4.13
N GLU A 364 3.06 -10.79 4.38
CA GLU A 364 2.05 -11.35 3.48
C GLU A 364 0.98 -10.42 2.99
N PRO A 365 1.11 -10.00 1.72
CA PRO A 365 -0.09 -10.02 0.87
C PRO A 365 -0.10 -11.01 -0.32
N PHE A 366 -1.30 -11.44 -0.74
CA PHE A 366 -1.71 -11.89 -2.07
C PHE A 366 -1.23 -13.22 -2.71
N LEU A 367 -1.94 -14.33 -2.45
CA LEU A 367 -2.30 -15.29 -3.52
C LEU A 367 -3.48 -16.19 -3.15
N ASN A 368 -4.67 -15.85 -3.69
CA ASN A 368 -5.67 -16.81 -4.19
C ASN A 368 -7.01 -16.16 -4.58
N PHE A 369 -7.21 -14.85 -4.44
CA PHE A 369 -8.52 -14.27 -4.75
C PHE A 369 -8.90 -14.36 -6.25
N VAL A 370 -7.92 -14.37 -7.16
CA VAL A 370 -8.18 -14.55 -8.61
C VAL A 370 -8.51 -16.01 -8.96
N ALA A 371 -7.92 -16.99 -8.26
CA ALA A 371 -8.23 -18.41 -8.46
C ALA A 371 -9.56 -18.82 -7.79
N LEU A 372 -9.88 -18.27 -6.60
CA LEU A 372 -11.17 -18.48 -5.96
C LEU A 372 -12.33 -17.90 -6.77
N HIS A 373 -12.14 -16.74 -7.43
CA HIS A 373 -13.17 -16.17 -8.32
C HIS A 373 -13.43 -17.01 -9.58
N GLN A 374 -12.46 -17.81 -10.05
CA GLN A 374 -12.64 -18.72 -11.18
C GLN A 374 -13.24 -20.08 -10.78
N GLU A 375 -12.86 -20.64 -9.63
CA GLU A 375 -13.41 -21.93 -9.16
C GLU A 375 -14.82 -21.82 -8.57
N LEU A 376 -15.17 -20.70 -7.89
CA LEU A 376 -16.53 -20.49 -7.35
C LEU A 376 -17.59 -20.29 -8.45
N PHE A 377 -17.22 -19.86 -9.65
CA PHE A 377 -18.15 -19.70 -10.78
C PHE A 377 -18.20 -20.89 -11.74
N GLN A 378 -17.22 -21.81 -11.72
CA GLN A 378 -17.22 -22.98 -12.61
C GLN A 378 -17.92 -24.22 -12.04
N HIS A 379 -18.36 -24.19 -10.77
CA HIS A 379 -19.07 -25.31 -10.14
C HIS A 379 -20.55 -25.08 -9.83
N ILE A 380 -21.13 -23.94 -10.22
CA ILE A 380 -22.58 -23.75 -10.18
C ILE A 380 -23.19 -24.23 -11.50
N ARG A 381 -23.58 -25.50 -11.55
CA ARG A 381 -24.55 -25.96 -12.55
C ARG A 381 -25.92 -25.42 -12.16
N PHE A 382 -26.46 -24.51 -12.98
CA PHE A 382 -27.88 -24.18 -12.91
C PHE A 382 -28.69 -25.45 -13.23
N LYS A 383 -29.43 -25.93 -12.23
CA LYS A 383 -30.47 -26.93 -12.45
C LYS A 383 -31.75 -26.16 -12.71
N ASP A 384 -32.10 -26.13 -13.99
CA ASP A 384 -33.36 -25.60 -14.52
C ASP A 384 -34.52 -26.36 -13.86
N ASN A 385 -35.33 -25.66 -13.08
CA ASN A 385 -36.67 -26.08 -12.68
C ASN A 385 -37.57 -24.88 -12.96
N GLY A 386 -38.05 -24.84 -14.20
CA GLY A 386 -38.62 -23.67 -14.82
C GLY A 386 -39.78 -23.01 -14.08
N PHE A 387 -39.89 -21.70 -14.26
CA PHE A 387 -41.16 -21.00 -14.40
C PHE A 387 -40.92 -19.74 -15.23
N SER A 388 -41.75 -19.55 -16.25
CA SER A 388 -41.70 -18.47 -17.24
C SER A 388 -42.11 -17.12 -16.64
N ALA A 389 -41.51 -16.06 -17.20
CA ALA A 389 -41.70 -14.65 -16.93
C ALA A 389 -43.14 -14.15 -16.71
N MET A 390 -43.30 -13.13 -15.85
CA MET A 390 -44.12 -11.95 -16.13
C MET A 390 -43.70 -10.74 -15.27
N THR A 391 -43.69 -9.59 -15.93
CA THR A 391 -43.46 -8.21 -15.48
C THR A 391 -44.48 -7.71 -14.44
N THR A 392 -44.06 -6.86 -13.47
CA THR A 392 -44.53 -5.46 -13.21
C THR A 392 -44.39 -5.00 -11.73
N SER A 393 -43.99 -3.73 -11.58
CA SER A 393 -44.33 -2.74 -10.53
C SER A 393 -44.01 -2.98 -9.04
N LEU A 394 -43.20 -2.05 -8.50
CA LEU A 394 -43.12 -1.60 -7.09
C LEU A 394 -44.52 -1.26 -6.50
N PRO A 395 -44.75 -1.39 -5.17
CA PRO A 395 -44.32 -0.37 -4.20
C PRO A 395 -43.80 -0.86 -2.84
N MET A 396 -43.08 0.03 -2.16
CA MET A 396 -42.65 -0.07 -0.75
C MET A 396 -43.82 -0.22 0.23
N THR A 397 -43.70 -1.10 1.23
CA THR A 397 -43.72 -0.78 2.69
C THR A 397 -43.94 -2.03 3.57
N GLN A 398 -43.34 -1.98 4.79
CA GLN A 398 -43.59 -2.74 6.02
C GLN A 398 -42.74 -4.00 6.35
N PHE A 399 -41.67 -3.73 7.12
CA PHE A 399 -41.11 -4.42 8.30
C PHE A 399 -41.21 -5.95 8.43
N THR A 400 -40.08 -6.60 8.72
CA THR A 400 -39.71 -7.06 10.08
C THR A 400 -38.39 -7.84 10.07
N GLY A 401 -37.49 -7.49 11.00
CA GLY A 401 -36.67 -8.44 11.76
C GLY A 401 -35.55 -9.23 11.06
N VAL A 402 -34.38 -9.16 11.69
CA VAL A 402 -33.30 -10.16 11.71
C VAL A 402 -32.21 -10.02 10.63
N GLU A 403 -31.06 -9.57 11.14
CA GLU A 403 -29.67 -9.92 10.79
C GLU A 403 -29.29 -9.91 9.31
N LYS A 404 -28.51 -8.89 8.90
CA LYS A 404 -27.84 -8.85 7.58
C LYS A 404 -26.51 -8.10 7.69
N ILE A 405 -25.40 -8.84 7.62
CA ILE A 405 -24.06 -8.28 7.39
C ILE A 405 -23.72 -8.51 5.91
N LEU A 406 -23.28 -7.44 5.24
CA LEU A 406 -22.81 -7.47 3.85
C LEU A 406 -21.30 -7.25 3.85
N ILE A 407 -20.54 -8.25 3.38
CA ILE A 407 -19.22 -8.00 2.80
C ILE A 407 -19.47 -7.65 1.33
N SER A 408 -19.56 -6.36 1.02
CA SER A 408 -19.64 -5.88 -0.36
C SER A 408 -18.30 -6.15 -1.06
N PRO A 409 -18.29 -6.48 -2.37
CA PRO A 409 -17.07 -6.44 -3.16
C PRO A 409 -16.50 -5.02 -3.11
N LEU A 410 -15.19 -4.94 -2.91
CA LEU A 410 -14.43 -3.72 -3.14
C LEU A 410 -14.80 -3.15 -4.52
N TYR A 411 -15.04 -1.84 -4.54
CA TYR A 411 -15.64 -0.99 -5.58
C TYR A 411 -17.17 -0.78 -5.46
N ASN A 412 -17.51 0.45 -5.07
CA ASN A 412 -18.83 1.09 -4.96
C ASN A 412 -19.60 0.91 -3.64
N ALA A 413 -19.45 1.84 -2.70
CA ALA A 413 -20.53 2.31 -1.83
C ALA A 413 -20.20 3.68 -1.22
N THR A 414 -20.64 4.75 -1.87
CA THR A 414 -20.73 6.10 -1.31
C THR A 414 -22.16 6.33 -0.83
N ASP A 415 -22.46 6.14 0.47
CA ASP A 415 -23.58 6.81 1.14
C ASP A 415 -23.38 6.75 2.67
N TYR A 416 -23.17 7.91 3.32
CA TYR A 416 -22.85 8.04 4.75
C TYR A 416 -23.92 8.85 5.53
N SER A 417 -25.16 8.83 5.07
CA SER A 417 -26.28 9.53 5.73
C SER A 417 -26.81 8.86 7.02
N MET A 418 -26.32 7.66 7.41
CA MET A 418 -26.82 6.91 8.59
C MET A 418 -26.08 7.14 9.92
N VAL A 419 -25.03 7.98 9.96
CA VAL A 419 -24.18 8.11 11.16
C VAL A 419 -24.80 9.05 12.23
N GLU A 420 -25.63 10.02 11.84
CA GLU A 420 -26.22 10.97 12.80
C GLU A 420 -27.39 10.36 13.62
N ASP A 421 -28.14 9.41 13.06
CA ASP A 421 -29.31 8.79 13.73
C ASP A 421 -28.92 7.84 14.88
N LEU A 422 -27.72 7.24 14.84
CA LEU A 422 -27.24 6.28 15.85
C LEU A 422 -26.80 6.96 17.15
N VAL A 423 -26.34 8.22 17.07
CA VAL A 423 -25.88 8.99 18.24
C VAL A 423 -27.06 9.43 19.12
N GLU A 424 -28.23 9.66 18.54
CA GLU A 424 -29.43 10.04 19.28
C GLU A 424 -30.14 8.85 19.96
N LEU A 425 -30.05 7.66 19.36
CA LEU A 425 -30.52 6.41 19.97
C LEU A 425 -29.70 6.02 21.21
N ARG A 426 -28.38 6.28 21.18
CA ARG A 426 -27.44 6.02 22.27
C ARG A 426 -27.73 6.85 23.53
N ARG A 427 -28.27 8.07 23.40
CA ARG A 427 -28.64 8.91 24.56
C ARG A 427 -29.88 8.41 25.30
N LYS A 428 -30.80 7.71 24.63
CA LYS A 428 -32.04 7.21 25.24
C LYS A 428 -31.86 5.88 25.98
N LEU A 429 -30.82 5.11 25.67
CA LEU A 429 -30.61 3.76 26.23
C LEU A 429 -29.73 3.71 27.49
N ILE A 430 -29.08 4.81 27.88
CA ILE A 430 -28.19 4.88 29.05
C ILE A 430 -28.94 4.85 30.40
N HIS A 431 -30.28 4.85 30.41
CA HIS A 431 -31.05 4.91 31.67
C HIS A 431 -31.55 3.56 32.21
N LEU A 432 -31.15 2.41 31.65
CA LEU A 432 -31.85 1.14 31.94
C LEU A 432 -31.01 -0.11 32.31
N SER A 433 -29.76 -0.01 32.78
CA SER A 433 -29.13 -1.22 33.34
C SER A 433 -28.10 -0.99 34.44
N GLU A 434 -28.59 -0.84 35.66
CA GLU A 434 -27.91 -1.33 36.87
C GLU A 434 -28.49 -2.72 37.22
N ILE A 435 -27.62 -3.67 37.66
CA ILE A 435 -27.83 -4.74 38.69
C ILE A 435 -27.04 -6.05 38.40
N ARG A 436 -25.96 -6.23 39.19
CA ARG A 436 -25.45 -7.40 39.98
C ARG A 436 -24.86 -8.72 39.39
N THR A 437 -23.54 -8.90 39.69
CA THR A 437 -22.80 -9.94 40.52
C THR A 437 -22.86 -11.45 40.17
N SER A 438 -21.88 -12.36 40.44
CA SER A 438 -20.76 -12.46 41.44
C SER A 438 -19.78 -13.64 41.12
N ASP A 439 -18.63 -13.61 41.84
CA ASP A 439 -17.48 -14.52 41.97
C ASP A 439 -17.69 -16.04 42.20
N LYS A 440 -16.72 -16.84 41.71
CA LYS A 440 -16.00 -17.96 42.40
C LYS A 440 -15.17 -18.79 41.40
N PHE A 441 -13.85 -18.61 41.30
CA PHE A 441 -12.91 -19.70 40.89
C PHE A 441 -11.42 -19.34 41.11
N LEU A 442 -11.00 -19.14 42.36
CA LEU A 442 -9.59 -19.03 42.72
C LEU A 442 -9.30 -19.86 43.97
N THR A 443 -8.76 -21.07 43.80
CA THR A 443 -7.86 -21.77 44.76
C THR A 443 -7.53 -23.17 44.21
N GLY A 444 -6.28 -23.39 43.77
CA GLY A 444 -5.86 -24.72 43.32
C GLY A 444 -4.49 -24.87 42.65
N LEU A 445 -3.62 -23.85 42.66
CA LEU A 445 -2.32 -23.94 41.99
C LEU A 445 -1.20 -23.30 42.82
N ALA A 446 -0.76 -24.00 43.88
CA ALA A 446 0.41 -23.57 44.66
C ALA A 446 1.41 -24.68 45.05
N GLU A 447 1.22 -25.95 44.70
CA GLU A 447 2.06 -27.04 45.26
C GLU A 447 2.95 -27.83 44.28
N GLN A 448 3.10 -27.41 43.01
CA GLN A 448 3.90 -28.17 42.01
C GLN A 448 5.27 -27.58 41.61
N LYS A 449 5.84 -26.66 42.40
CA LYS A 449 7.02 -25.87 41.98
C LYS A 449 8.44 -26.34 42.39
N SER A 450 8.61 -27.48 43.06
CA SER A 450 9.92 -27.80 43.68
C SER A 450 10.88 -28.74 42.90
N LYS A 451 10.43 -29.50 41.88
CA LYS A 451 11.28 -30.56 41.27
C LYS A 451 11.82 -30.33 39.84
N ARG A 452 11.63 -29.15 39.22
CA ARG A 452 11.94 -28.94 37.78
C ARG A 452 13.33 -28.36 37.43
N ASN A 453 14.15 -27.96 38.41
CA ASN A 453 15.29 -27.06 38.15
C ASN A 453 16.65 -27.69 37.80
N TYR A 454 16.80 -29.02 37.69
CA TYR A 454 18.11 -29.62 37.36
C TYR A 454 18.27 -30.07 35.90
N ASN A 455 17.18 -30.18 35.13
CA ASN A 455 17.20 -30.62 33.71
C ASN A 455 17.23 -29.48 32.67
N PHE A 456 17.28 -28.21 33.10
CA PHE A 456 17.14 -27.05 32.20
C PHE A 456 18.42 -26.70 31.42
N SER A 457 19.62 -27.00 31.94
CA SER A 457 20.88 -26.52 31.34
C SER A 457 21.35 -27.32 30.11
N LYS A 458 20.95 -28.59 30.00
CA LYS A 458 21.28 -29.45 28.84
C LYS A 458 20.26 -29.31 27.72
N ARG A 459 18.99 -29.00 28.06
CA ARG A 459 17.91 -28.77 27.10
C ARG A 459 18.03 -27.41 26.41
N SER A 460 18.50 -26.36 27.12
CA SER A 460 18.64 -25.01 26.56
C SER A 460 19.68 -24.89 25.44
N LYS A 461 20.79 -25.65 25.47
CA LYS A 461 21.80 -25.64 24.41
C LYS A 461 21.32 -26.30 23.11
N ASN A 462 20.59 -27.41 23.21
CA ASN A 462 19.97 -28.05 22.04
C ASN A 462 18.75 -27.26 21.54
N GLN A 463 17.98 -26.60 22.43
CA GLN A 463 16.91 -25.68 22.05
C GLN A 463 17.44 -24.43 21.35
N MET A 464 18.56 -23.84 21.78
CA MET A 464 19.19 -22.69 21.11
C MET A 464 19.66 -23.02 19.69
N GLN A 465 20.17 -24.24 19.44
CA GLN A 465 20.52 -24.68 18.09
C GLN A 465 19.29 -24.95 17.21
N SER A 466 18.19 -25.48 17.77
CA SER A 466 16.92 -25.62 17.02
C SER A 466 16.18 -24.28 16.83
N LEU A 467 16.34 -23.32 17.75
CA LEU A 467 15.79 -21.96 17.67
C LEU A 467 16.45 -21.14 16.56
N ASN A 468 17.76 -21.32 16.31
CA ASN A 468 18.42 -20.71 15.14
C ASN A 468 17.90 -21.26 13.80
N VAL A 469 17.52 -22.54 13.75
CA VAL A 469 16.89 -23.15 12.55
C VAL A 469 15.44 -22.69 12.38
N PHE A 470 14.72 -22.43 13.47
CA PHE A 470 13.39 -21.81 13.43
C PHE A 470 13.45 -20.33 12.97
N GLY A 471 14.44 -19.58 13.46
CA GLY A 471 14.72 -18.19 13.09
C GLY A 471 15.06 -17.95 11.62
N ASP A 472 15.53 -18.97 10.91
CA ASP A 472 15.75 -18.89 9.46
C ASP A 472 14.52 -19.32 8.66
N ARG A 473 13.71 -20.26 9.16
CA ARG A 473 12.53 -20.81 8.47
C ARG A 473 11.42 -19.82 8.20
N GLN A 474 11.45 -18.70 8.89
CA GLN A 474 10.28 -17.87 8.95
C GLN A 474 10.57 -16.44 8.43
N ARG A 475 11.83 -15.99 8.36
CA ARG A 475 12.20 -14.93 7.39
C ARG A 475 11.93 -15.30 5.92
N LEU A 476 11.62 -16.56 5.64
CA LEU A 476 11.29 -17.09 4.33
C LEU A 476 9.92 -16.71 3.82
N VAL A 477 8.92 -16.88 4.68
CA VAL A 477 7.54 -16.59 4.34
C VAL A 477 7.45 -15.07 4.13
N PHE A 478 8.19 -14.28 4.92
CA PHE A 478 8.28 -12.82 4.78
C PHE A 478 8.56 -12.43 3.33
N GLN A 479 9.59 -13.09 2.81
CA GLN A 479 10.15 -12.79 1.52
C GLN A 479 9.26 -13.32 0.41
N GLU A 480 8.66 -14.48 0.64
CA GLU A 480 7.70 -15.06 -0.29
C GLU A 480 6.49 -14.17 -0.45
N THR A 481 6.08 -13.53 0.62
CA THR A 481 4.79 -12.91 0.54
C THR A 481 4.79 -11.47 0.08
N GLN A 482 5.84 -10.70 0.32
CA GLN A 482 6.00 -9.44 -0.40
C GLN A 482 6.12 -9.68 -1.92
N ARG A 483 6.68 -10.83 -2.33
CA ARG A 483 6.81 -11.23 -3.74
C ARG A 483 5.45 -11.40 -4.39
N LEU A 484 4.55 -12.06 -3.68
CA LEU A 484 3.23 -12.41 -4.17
C LEU A 484 2.24 -11.25 -4.07
N ALA A 485 2.40 -10.43 -3.03
CA ALA A 485 1.63 -9.23 -2.76
C ALA A 485 1.66 -8.25 -3.88
N ASN A 486 2.89 -7.88 -4.21
CA ASN A 486 3.23 -6.96 -5.25
C ASN A 486 2.24 -5.78 -5.35
N ILE A 487 2.05 -5.05 -4.24
CA ILE A 487 1.03 -3.99 -4.07
C ILE A 487 1.11 -2.91 -5.16
N LEU A 488 2.29 -2.68 -5.72
CA LEU A 488 2.51 -1.79 -6.86
C LEU A 488 3.06 -2.57 -8.06
N PRO A 489 2.23 -3.38 -8.74
CA PRO A 489 2.69 -4.35 -9.72
C PRO A 489 3.19 -3.74 -11.03
N MET A 490 2.94 -2.47 -11.30
CA MET A 490 3.54 -1.77 -12.45
C MET A 490 4.86 -1.08 -12.09
N ASN A 491 5.18 -0.97 -10.79
CA ASN A 491 6.14 0.01 -10.27
C ASN A 491 5.76 1.45 -10.69
N LEU A 492 6.54 2.43 -10.24
CA LEU A 492 6.36 3.82 -10.66
C LEU A 492 7.14 4.11 -11.96
N PRO A 493 6.57 4.85 -12.93
CA PRO A 493 7.28 5.22 -14.16
C PRO A 493 8.48 6.13 -13.90
N HIS A 494 9.57 5.89 -14.61
CA HIS A 494 10.79 6.70 -14.61
C HIS A 494 10.99 7.37 -15.98
N ALA A 495 11.90 8.31 -16.07
CA ALA A 495 12.33 8.94 -17.30
C ALA A 495 13.86 8.97 -17.39
N LEU A 496 14.37 8.99 -18.63
CA LEU A 496 15.80 9.12 -18.89
C LEU A 496 16.29 10.56 -18.64
N THR A 497 17.38 10.74 -17.90
CA THR A 497 18.00 12.06 -17.67
C THR A 497 18.84 12.54 -18.86
N LYS A 498 19.25 11.62 -19.74
CA LYS A 498 20.07 11.86 -20.95
C LYS A 498 19.74 10.85 -22.05
N ASP A 499 20.22 11.09 -23.27
CA ASP A 499 20.18 10.08 -24.34
C ASP A 499 21.00 8.84 -23.94
N VAL A 500 20.51 7.64 -24.29
CA VAL A 500 21.17 6.37 -23.99
C VAL A 500 21.10 5.41 -25.17
N GLU A 501 22.11 4.55 -25.28
CA GLU A 501 22.05 3.36 -26.09
C GLU A 501 21.73 2.17 -25.19
N LEU A 502 20.56 1.56 -25.36
CA LEU A 502 20.12 0.42 -24.56
C LEU A 502 19.77 -0.75 -25.49
N LYS A 503 20.56 -1.83 -25.42
CA LYS A 503 20.38 -3.04 -26.24
C LYS A 503 20.21 -2.76 -27.74
N GLY A 504 21.00 -1.82 -28.28
CA GLY A 504 20.98 -1.42 -29.69
C GLY A 504 19.89 -0.41 -30.08
N TYR A 505 19.13 0.12 -29.11
CA TYR A 505 18.16 1.20 -29.32
C TYR A 505 18.70 2.53 -28.81
N HIS A 506 18.63 3.57 -29.64
CA HIS A 506 18.97 4.94 -29.26
C HIS A 506 17.75 5.62 -28.64
N LEU A 507 17.68 5.67 -27.32
CA LEU A 507 16.58 6.27 -26.57
C LEU A 507 16.93 7.71 -26.19
N LYS A 508 15.97 8.62 -26.35
CA LYS A 508 16.18 10.05 -26.09
C LYS A 508 15.97 10.39 -24.62
N LYS A 509 16.65 11.44 -24.14
CA LYS A 509 16.34 12.08 -22.86
C LYS A 509 14.82 12.29 -22.74
N GLY A 510 14.28 12.03 -21.56
CA GLY A 510 12.86 12.13 -21.25
C GLY A 510 12.04 10.92 -21.66
N THR A 511 12.60 9.92 -22.37
CA THR A 511 11.86 8.68 -22.68
C THR A 511 11.42 7.98 -21.39
N GLY A 512 10.15 7.58 -21.31
CA GLY A 512 9.60 6.86 -20.18
C GLY A 512 10.16 5.44 -20.08
N VAL A 513 10.51 5.01 -18.87
CA VAL A 513 11.03 3.67 -18.57
C VAL A 513 10.29 3.09 -17.38
N ILE A 514 9.86 1.84 -17.47
CA ILE A 514 9.21 1.10 -16.40
C ILE A 514 10.07 -0.12 -16.06
N HIS A 515 10.51 -0.17 -14.81
CA HIS A 515 11.24 -1.31 -14.25
C HIS A 515 10.24 -2.27 -13.65
N GLN A 516 9.86 -3.27 -14.44
CA GLN A 516 8.70 -4.09 -14.14
C GLN A 516 9.01 -5.19 -13.11
N ILE A 517 8.85 -4.84 -11.83
CA ILE A 517 9.11 -5.71 -10.69
C ILE A 517 8.18 -6.92 -10.62
N ALA A 518 6.97 -6.83 -11.19
CA ALA A 518 6.05 -7.96 -11.21
C ALA A 518 6.63 -9.14 -11.99
N ASN A 519 7.12 -8.90 -13.21
CA ASN A 519 7.71 -9.95 -14.03
C ASN A 519 8.95 -10.56 -13.39
N VAL A 520 9.74 -9.78 -12.64
CA VAL A 520 10.87 -10.32 -11.87
C VAL A 520 10.37 -11.23 -10.76
N MET A 521 9.41 -10.74 -9.98
CA MET A 521 8.87 -11.46 -8.83
C MET A 521 8.02 -12.67 -9.23
N THR A 522 7.55 -12.76 -10.48
CA THR A 522 6.86 -13.94 -11.05
C THR A 522 7.70 -14.72 -12.06
N ASP A 523 9.00 -14.49 -12.15
CA ASP A 523 9.86 -15.21 -13.10
C ASP A 523 10.06 -16.67 -12.64
N GLU A 524 9.50 -17.64 -13.36
CA GLU A 524 9.59 -19.07 -13.06
C GLU A 524 11.04 -19.61 -13.08
N THR A 525 11.99 -18.92 -13.71
CA THR A 525 13.41 -19.29 -13.68
C THR A 525 14.09 -18.91 -12.37
N ILE A 526 13.55 -17.91 -11.66
CA ILE A 526 14.04 -17.42 -10.35
C ILE A 526 13.20 -18.04 -9.23
N PHE A 527 11.88 -18.02 -9.38
CA PHE A 527 10.88 -18.42 -8.40
C PHE A 527 10.03 -19.56 -8.96
N LYS A 528 10.57 -20.78 -8.99
CA LYS A 528 9.82 -21.96 -9.46
C LYS A 528 8.46 -22.11 -8.77
N ASP A 529 7.42 -22.44 -9.54
CA ASP A 529 6.03 -22.42 -9.12
C ASP A 529 5.68 -21.02 -8.56
N SER A 530 5.86 -19.98 -9.38
CA SER A 530 5.90 -18.58 -8.93
C SER A 530 4.57 -18.09 -8.39
N TYR A 531 3.47 -18.71 -8.80
CA TYR A 531 2.13 -18.42 -8.26
C TYR A 531 1.79 -19.28 -7.04
N ARG A 532 2.65 -20.22 -6.66
CA ARG A 532 2.46 -21.00 -5.44
C ARG A 532 3.22 -20.34 -4.31
N PHE A 533 2.54 -20.20 -3.18
CA PHE A 533 3.20 -19.87 -1.94
C PHE A 533 4.20 -20.95 -1.54
N ASN A 534 5.49 -20.64 -1.60
CA ASN A 534 6.56 -21.55 -1.21
C ASN A 534 7.71 -20.79 -0.50
N PRO A 535 7.63 -20.64 0.82
CA PRO A 535 8.69 -20.04 1.63
C PRO A 535 10.04 -20.72 1.48
N SER A 536 10.07 -22.04 1.27
CA SER A 536 11.32 -22.81 1.19
C SER A 536 12.28 -22.34 0.08
N ARG A 537 11.85 -21.49 -0.86
CA ARG A 537 12.73 -20.89 -1.86
C ARG A 537 13.79 -19.93 -1.28
N PHE A 538 13.56 -19.41 -0.08
CA PHE A 538 14.44 -18.44 0.58
C PHE A 538 15.42 -19.08 1.58
N ILE A 539 15.51 -20.41 1.63
CA ILE A 539 16.54 -21.13 2.39
C ILE A 539 17.53 -21.78 1.45
N ASP A 540 18.77 -21.88 1.91
CA ASP A 540 19.77 -22.75 1.29
C ASP A 540 19.65 -24.21 1.78
N GLU A 541 20.48 -25.08 1.21
CA GLU A 541 20.54 -26.51 1.56
C GLU A 541 20.93 -26.79 3.02
N PHE A 542 21.47 -25.79 3.72
CA PHE A 542 21.84 -25.86 5.14
C PHE A 542 20.77 -25.27 6.06
N GLY A 543 19.64 -24.86 5.51
CA GLY A 543 18.52 -24.26 6.24
C GLY A 543 18.77 -22.82 6.69
N LYS A 544 19.77 -22.14 6.12
CA LYS A 544 20.04 -20.72 6.38
C LYS A 544 19.30 -19.82 5.40
N LEU A 545 19.01 -18.60 5.84
CA LEU A 545 18.38 -17.60 4.98
C LEU A 545 19.24 -17.31 3.73
N LYS A 546 18.67 -17.58 2.57
CA LYS A 546 19.17 -17.17 1.27
C LYS A 546 18.62 -15.78 0.94
N LYS A 547 19.50 -14.80 0.83
CA LYS A 547 19.14 -13.50 0.25
C LYS A 547 18.89 -13.68 -1.24
N ILE A 548 17.66 -13.43 -1.68
CA ILE A 548 17.28 -13.36 -3.09
C ILE A 548 17.21 -11.89 -3.46
N GLU A 549 18.05 -11.44 -4.38
CA GLU A 549 18.13 -10.03 -4.73
C GLU A 549 16.99 -9.58 -5.65
N GLU A 550 16.33 -10.55 -6.28
CA GLU A 550 15.17 -10.43 -7.17
C GLU A 550 13.86 -10.14 -6.40
N LEU A 551 13.87 -10.27 -5.08
CA LEU A 551 12.77 -9.81 -4.25
C LEU A 551 12.84 -8.30 -4.04
N CYS A 552 12.06 -7.53 -4.82
CA CYS A 552 12.12 -6.07 -4.84
C CYS A 552 10.73 -5.38 -4.73
N PRO A 553 9.93 -5.65 -3.68
CA PRO A 553 8.58 -5.07 -3.50
C PRO A 553 8.60 -3.55 -3.25
N PHE A 554 9.74 -3.01 -2.80
CA PHE A 554 9.96 -1.57 -2.58
C PHE A 554 10.74 -0.90 -3.72
N SER A 555 10.80 -1.55 -4.89
CA SER A 555 11.70 -1.17 -5.99
C SER A 555 13.18 -1.22 -5.55
N MET A 556 14.07 -0.63 -6.34
CA MET A 556 15.52 -0.62 -6.11
C MET A 556 16.16 0.69 -6.57
N GLY A 557 17.40 0.96 -6.11
CA GLY A 557 18.21 2.07 -6.61
C GLY A 557 17.85 3.42 -6.00
N LYS A 558 18.20 4.52 -6.70
CA LYS A 558 18.10 5.89 -6.15
C LYS A 558 16.68 6.33 -5.79
N ARG A 559 15.67 5.73 -6.41
CA ARG A 559 14.24 5.99 -6.24
C ARG A 559 13.51 4.90 -5.45
N GLN A 560 14.22 4.00 -4.76
CA GLN A 560 13.64 3.00 -3.87
C GLN A 560 12.66 3.65 -2.86
N CYS A 561 11.67 2.89 -2.39
CA CYS A 561 10.69 3.42 -1.44
C CYS A 561 11.36 4.10 -0.24
N LEU A 562 10.92 5.34 0.03
CA LEU A 562 11.44 6.15 1.14
C LEU A 562 11.02 5.57 2.50
N GLY A 563 9.79 5.05 2.58
CA GLY A 563 9.15 4.61 3.83
C GLY A 563 9.35 3.12 4.17
N GLU A 564 10.21 2.39 3.47
CA GLU A 564 10.37 0.93 3.65
C GLU A 564 10.62 0.53 5.12
N GLY A 565 11.48 1.28 5.82
CA GLY A 565 11.80 0.99 7.22
C GLY A 565 10.60 1.14 8.16
N LEU A 566 9.79 2.18 7.94
CA LEU A 566 8.59 2.45 8.73
C LEU A 566 7.49 1.41 8.43
N ALA A 567 7.23 1.13 7.14
CA ALA A 567 6.24 0.14 6.74
C ALA A 567 6.53 -1.24 7.35
N ARG A 568 7.78 -1.73 7.28
CA ARG A 568 8.18 -3.03 7.88
C ARG A 568 8.05 -3.07 9.40
N MET A 569 8.05 -1.92 10.06
CA MET A 569 7.92 -1.79 11.50
C MET A 569 6.44 -1.78 11.91
N GLU A 570 5.61 -1.00 11.21
CA GLU A 570 4.17 -0.98 11.40
C GLU A 570 3.52 -2.32 11.11
N ILE A 571 3.85 -2.95 9.98
CA ILE A 571 3.38 -4.30 9.63
C ILE A 571 3.61 -5.28 10.78
N PHE A 572 4.84 -5.29 11.32
CA PHE A 572 5.18 -6.19 12.41
C PHE A 572 4.41 -5.84 13.69
N LEU A 573 4.50 -4.60 14.16
CA LEU A 573 3.97 -4.23 15.47
C LEU A 573 2.44 -4.28 15.52
N LEU A 574 1.74 -3.83 14.46
CA LEU A 574 0.28 -3.83 14.44
C LEU A 574 -0.25 -5.26 14.33
N ALA A 575 0.25 -6.04 13.36
CA ALA A 575 -0.27 -7.38 13.18
C ALA A 575 0.17 -8.35 14.28
N ALA A 576 1.42 -8.29 14.77
CA ALA A 576 1.88 -9.24 15.82
C ALA A 576 1.05 -9.10 17.08
N ASN A 577 0.77 -7.85 17.45
CA ASN A 577 -0.01 -7.56 18.63
C ASN A 577 -1.48 -7.95 18.45
N LEU A 578 -2.07 -7.79 17.27
CA LEU A 578 -3.43 -8.32 17.03
C LEU A 578 -3.49 -9.85 17.18
N PHE A 579 -2.59 -10.61 16.54
CA PHE A 579 -2.55 -12.07 16.72
C PHE A 579 -2.16 -12.52 18.13
N ASN A 580 -1.43 -11.69 18.88
CA ASN A 580 -1.13 -11.98 20.29
C ASN A 580 -2.39 -11.92 21.17
N TYR A 581 -3.39 -11.12 20.81
CA TYR A 581 -4.59 -10.94 21.63
C TYR A 581 -5.86 -11.59 21.08
N PHE A 582 -5.94 -11.85 19.77
CA PHE A 582 -7.19 -12.28 19.13
C PHE A 582 -6.98 -13.47 18.20
N GLU A 583 -8.00 -14.31 18.13
CA GLU A 583 -8.21 -15.23 17.01
C GLU A 583 -9.20 -14.60 16.02
N VAL A 584 -8.77 -14.47 14.77
CA VAL A 584 -9.53 -13.89 13.67
C VAL A 584 -10.24 -15.01 12.92
N ILE A 585 -11.57 -14.97 12.93
CA ILE A 585 -12.44 -16.00 12.35
C ILE A 585 -13.22 -15.45 11.15
N HIS A 586 -13.45 -16.29 10.14
CA HIS A 586 -14.36 -15.98 9.04
C HIS A 586 -15.80 -16.24 9.49
N ASP A 587 -16.69 -15.28 9.33
CA ASP A 587 -18.11 -15.57 9.41
C ASP A 587 -18.59 -16.20 8.10
N ARG A 588 -18.72 -17.53 8.08
CA ARG A 588 -19.17 -18.30 6.90
C ARG A 588 -20.68 -18.19 6.64
N SER A 589 -21.45 -17.58 7.56
CA SER A 589 -22.91 -17.47 7.44
C SER A 589 -23.35 -16.37 6.46
N LEU A 590 -22.45 -15.48 6.04
CA LEU A 590 -22.74 -14.31 5.20
C LEU A 590 -22.80 -14.58 3.69
N PHE A 591 -22.39 -15.78 3.25
CA PHE A 591 -22.32 -16.16 1.84
C PHE A 591 -23.14 -17.42 1.49
N ALA A 592 -23.90 -17.95 2.46
CA ALA A 592 -24.88 -19.03 2.27
C ALA A 592 -26.26 -18.44 2.04
#